data_AF-A0A3B8W6R9-F1
#
_entry.id   AF-A0A3B8W6R9-F1
#
_cell.length_a   1.000
_cell.length_b   1.000
_cell.length_c   1.000
_cell.angle_alpha   90.00
_cell.angle_beta   90.00
_cell.angle_gamma   90.00
#
_symmetry.space_group_name_H-M   'P 1'
#
loop_
_entity.id
_entity.type
_entity.pdbx_description
1 polymer ?
#
loop_
_entity_poly.entity_id
_entity_poly.type
_entity_poly.pdbx_seq_one_letter_code
_entity_poly.pdbx_strand_id
1 'polypeptide(L)'
;VYLNSPPEEPRARDYIYAGSYYAFALWIGLAVIGIAESLQRLLKNVKMAALAATLIGLSAPTVMALEGWDDHNRANRYFSVDSAKNYLASCAPNAILFTGGDNDTFPLWYAQEVEGFRTDVRVIVLSYYNTDWYIGQTMRNSYESTPFPYTLSLHQYRQGGPNEYLPAANTGIKSIDLHQYLDLLRQDYKGLLRDENNIVPSKLMTLNVNREEVLKKGIIPAGMDSLVVDQMQLRITASHLQMKDLAMLDVLATSNWDRPIYVNMTSLNQFQVDLAPYVVQEGNAYRILPMRNIRNDRETLV
;
A
#
# COMPACT_ATOMS: atom_id res chain seq x y z
N VAL A 1 14.96 -32.17 -3.12
CA VAL A 1 15.06 -30.71 -2.94
C VAL A 1 14.42 -30.38 -1.60
N TYR A 2 15.21 -30.05 -0.59
CA TYR A 2 14.68 -29.53 0.68
C TYR A 2 14.60 -28.02 0.56
N LEU A 3 13.37 -27.52 0.47
CA LEU A 3 13.08 -26.09 0.52
C LEU A 3 13.01 -25.78 2.02
N ASN A 4 14.11 -25.31 2.60
CA ASN A 4 14.17 -24.93 4.03
C ASN A 4 13.28 -23.70 4.27
N SER A 5 11.95 -23.87 4.16
CA SER A 5 10.98 -22.82 4.44
C SER A 5 11.03 -22.47 5.93
N PRO A 6 10.93 -21.18 6.26
CA PRO A 6 10.76 -20.74 7.64
C PRO A 6 9.55 -21.47 8.27
N PRO A 7 9.61 -21.81 9.56
CA PRO A 7 8.52 -22.52 10.24
C PRO A 7 7.22 -21.70 10.32
N GLU A 8 7.31 -20.36 10.21
CA GLU A 8 6.16 -19.45 10.22
C GLU A 8 6.12 -18.66 8.92
N GLU A 9 5.03 -18.83 8.18
CA GLU A 9 4.73 -18.09 6.97
C GLU A 9 3.29 -17.58 7.05
N PRO A 10 2.99 -16.35 6.58
CA PRO A 10 1.65 -15.76 6.68
C PRO A 10 0.61 -16.48 5.80
N ARG A 11 1.06 -17.38 4.92
CA ARG A 11 0.21 -18.22 4.07
C ARG A 11 0.95 -19.48 3.64
N ALA A 12 0.19 -20.52 3.32
CA ALA A 12 0.71 -21.69 2.65
C ALA A 12 1.27 -21.31 1.26
N ARG A 13 2.40 -21.93 0.88
CA ARG A 13 3.12 -21.66 -0.38
C ARG A 13 3.14 -22.88 -1.30
N ASP A 14 1.96 -23.45 -1.51
CA ASP A 14 1.72 -24.71 -2.23
C ASP A 14 2.28 -24.66 -3.66
N TYR A 15 2.31 -23.47 -4.25
CA TYR A 15 2.89 -23.20 -5.56
C TYR A 15 4.36 -23.60 -5.68
N ILE A 16 5.12 -23.61 -4.57
CA ILE A 16 6.53 -24.05 -4.57
C ILE A 16 6.62 -25.57 -4.83
N TYR A 17 5.61 -26.33 -4.42
CA TYR A 17 5.58 -27.79 -4.56
C TYR A 17 4.88 -28.27 -5.83
N ALA A 18 4.44 -27.36 -6.71
CA ALA A 18 3.73 -27.70 -7.94
C ALA A 18 4.45 -28.77 -8.77
N GLY A 19 5.77 -28.66 -8.93
CA GLY A 19 6.58 -29.65 -9.64
C GLY A 19 6.55 -31.05 -8.99
N SER A 20 6.57 -31.11 -7.66
CA SER A 20 6.47 -32.38 -6.92
C SER A 20 5.08 -32.98 -7.07
N TYR A 21 4.01 -32.18 -7.02
CA TYR A 21 2.65 -32.66 -7.23
C TYR A 21 2.48 -33.33 -8.60
N TYR A 22 3.04 -32.76 -9.67
CA TYR A 22 3.02 -33.39 -10.98
C TYR A 22 3.74 -34.74 -11.01
N ALA A 23 4.92 -34.84 -10.39
CA ALA A 23 5.66 -36.10 -10.33
C ALA A 23 4.87 -37.18 -9.56
N PHE A 24 4.30 -36.85 -8.40
CA PHE A 24 3.50 -37.80 -7.62
C PHE A 24 2.19 -38.19 -8.32
N ALA A 25 1.51 -37.27 -9.01
CA ALA A 25 0.30 -37.57 -9.78
C ALA A 25 0.55 -38.64 -10.85
N LEU A 26 1.70 -38.59 -11.55
CA LEU A 26 2.10 -39.62 -12.51
C LEU A 26 2.27 -40.99 -11.84
N TRP A 27 2.98 -41.04 -10.71
CA TRP A 27 3.18 -42.29 -9.96
C TRP A 27 1.87 -42.86 -9.40
N ILE A 28 0.96 -42.01 -8.94
CA ILE A 28 -0.38 -42.42 -8.49
C ILE A 28 -1.16 -43.03 -9.67
N GLY A 29 -1.11 -42.42 -10.85
CA GLY A 29 -1.75 -42.96 -12.05
C GLY A 29 -1.22 -44.35 -12.41
N LEU A 30 0.10 -44.53 -12.40
CA LEU A 30 0.74 -45.84 -12.63
C LEU A 30 0.35 -46.87 -11.54
N ALA A 31 0.24 -46.44 -10.28
CA ALA A 31 -0.19 -47.31 -9.19
C ALA A 31 -1.63 -47.82 -9.39
N VAL A 32 -2.55 -46.97 -9.83
CA VAL A 32 -3.94 -47.38 -10.14
C VAL A 32 -3.98 -48.43 -11.25
N ILE A 33 -3.15 -48.29 -12.29
CA ILE A 33 -3.00 -49.30 -13.35
C ILE A 33 -2.52 -50.63 -12.76
N GLY A 34 -1.46 -50.61 -11.96
CA GLY A 34 -0.92 -51.81 -11.32
C GLY A 34 -1.92 -52.51 -10.39
N ILE A 35 -2.73 -51.74 -9.65
CA ILE A 35 -3.82 -52.26 -8.81
C ILE A 35 -4.89 -52.94 -9.69
N ALA A 36 -5.30 -52.29 -10.78
CA ALA A 36 -6.30 -52.85 -11.69
C ALA A 36 -5.86 -54.18 -12.32
N GLU A 37 -4.62 -54.26 -12.80
CA GLU A 37 -4.05 -55.49 -13.37
C GLU A 37 -3.97 -56.61 -12.31
N SER A 38 -3.55 -56.27 -11.09
CA SER A 38 -3.47 -57.23 -9.98
C SER A 38 -4.85 -57.77 -9.61
N LEU A 39 -5.87 -56.91 -9.54
CA LEU A 39 -7.26 -57.30 -9.28
C LEU A 39 -7.86 -58.10 -10.44
N GLN A 40 -7.48 -57.81 -11.68
CA GLN A 40 -7.94 -58.57 -12.85
C GLN A 40 -7.52 -60.04 -12.76
N ARG A 41 -6.30 -60.32 -12.29
CA ARG A 41 -5.81 -61.69 -12.11
C ARG A 41 -6.63 -62.47 -11.07
N LEU A 42 -7.13 -61.79 -10.04
CA LEU A 42 -7.92 -62.39 -8.96
C LEU A 42 -9.39 -62.54 -9.35
N LEU A 43 -10.01 -61.49 -9.86
CA LEU A 43 -11.45 -61.43 -10.15
C LEU A 43 -11.82 -62.04 -11.50
N LYS A 44 -10.83 -62.21 -12.40
CA LYS A 44 -11.01 -62.73 -13.78
C LYS A 44 -12.06 -61.98 -14.61
N ASN A 45 -12.37 -60.73 -14.23
CA ASN A 45 -13.33 -59.87 -14.92
C ASN A 45 -12.76 -58.43 -14.98
N VAL A 46 -12.47 -57.97 -16.19
CA VAL A 46 -11.82 -56.67 -16.45
C VAL A 46 -12.65 -55.50 -15.93
N LYS A 47 -13.97 -55.54 -16.14
CA LYS A 47 -14.86 -54.45 -15.71
C LYS A 47 -14.92 -54.33 -14.19
N MET A 48 -15.01 -55.46 -13.49
CA MET A 48 -15.02 -55.48 -12.02
C MET A 48 -13.66 -55.06 -11.44
N ALA A 49 -12.56 -55.49 -12.03
CA ALA A 49 -11.21 -55.11 -11.59
C ALA A 49 -10.93 -53.62 -11.77
N ALA A 50 -11.31 -53.05 -12.92
CA ALA A 50 -11.20 -51.61 -13.16
C ALA A 50 -12.06 -50.81 -12.16
N LEU A 51 -13.32 -51.20 -11.96
CA LEU A 51 -14.20 -50.54 -10.99
C LEU A 51 -13.62 -50.57 -9.57
N ALA A 52 -13.16 -51.73 -9.11
CA ALA A 52 -12.57 -51.88 -7.79
C ALA A 52 -11.29 -51.04 -7.63
N ALA A 53 -10.40 -51.04 -8.64
CA ALA A 53 -9.20 -50.21 -8.63
C ALA A 53 -9.52 -48.72 -8.59
N THR A 54 -10.53 -48.26 -9.34
CA THR A 54 -11.00 -46.87 -9.28
C THR A 54 -11.55 -46.52 -7.90
N LEU A 55 -12.38 -47.36 -7.30
CA LEU A 55 -12.93 -47.13 -5.96
C LEU A 55 -11.82 -47.06 -4.89
N ILE A 56 -10.81 -47.93 -4.98
CA ILE A 56 -9.63 -47.88 -4.11
C ILE A 56 -8.84 -46.60 -4.37
N GLY A 57 -8.59 -46.25 -5.63
CA GLY A 57 -7.86 -45.03 -6.00
C GLY A 57 -8.56 -43.75 -5.56
N LEU A 58 -9.90 -43.75 -5.50
CA LEU A 58 -10.70 -42.62 -5.02
C LEU A 58 -10.73 -42.51 -3.49
N SER A 59 -10.30 -43.51 -2.73
CA SER A 59 -10.33 -43.47 -1.26
C SER A 59 -9.52 -42.28 -0.71
N ALA A 60 -8.28 -42.09 -1.17
CA ALA A 60 -7.41 -41.00 -0.73
C ALA A 60 -7.99 -39.60 -1.05
N PRO A 61 -8.36 -39.25 -2.30
CA PRO A 61 -8.97 -37.94 -2.58
C PRO A 61 -10.33 -37.77 -1.91
N THR A 62 -11.10 -38.84 -1.69
CA THR A 62 -12.37 -38.76 -0.94
C THR A 62 -12.12 -38.36 0.52
N VAL A 63 -11.16 -38.98 1.20
CA VAL A 63 -10.80 -38.59 2.58
C VAL A 63 -10.26 -37.17 2.62
N MET A 64 -9.37 -36.79 1.71
CA MET A 64 -8.86 -35.40 1.63
C MET A 64 -9.97 -34.38 1.39
N ALA A 65 -10.97 -34.71 0.56
CA ALA A 65 -12.12 -33.86 0.36
C ALA A 65 -12.98 -33.79 1.63
N LEU A 66 -13.35 -34.92 2.24
CA LEU A 66 -14.20 -34.93 3.42
C LEU A 66 -13.58 -34.19 4.61
N GLU A 67 -12.30 -34.42 4.88
CA GLU A 67 -11.58 -33.84 6.03
C GLU A 67 -11.02 -32.44 5.76
N GLY A 68 -10.86 -32.05 4.49
CA GLY A 68 -10.20 -30.79 4.13
C GLY A 68 -11.09 -29.77 3.45
N TRP A 69 -12.35 -30.10 3.10
CA TRP A 69 -13.20 -29.21 2.31
C TRP A 69 -13.53 -27.91 3.03
N ASP A 70 -13.83 -27.96 4.32
CA ASP A 70 -14.14 -26.80 5.13
C ASP A 70 -12.91 -25.88 5.33
N ASP A 71 -11.73 -26.46 5.57
CA ASP A 71 -10.46 -25.73 5.68
C ASP A 71 -10.12 -24.96 4.38
N HIS A 72 -10.41 -25.56 3.23
CA HIS A 72 -10.16 -24.98 1.90
C HIS A 72 -11.31 -24.09 1.41
N ASN A 73 -12.49 -24.16 2.03
CA ASN A 73 -13.62 -23.31 1.69
C ASN A 73 -13.39 -21.88 2.22
N ARG A 74 -13.50 -20.90 1.32
CA ARG A 74 -13.36 -19.47 1.64
C ARG A 74 -14.66 -18.67 1.48
N ALA A 75 -15.80 -19.33 1.22
CA ALA A 75 -17.06 -18.69 0.83
C ALA A 75 -17.64 -17.70 1.85
N ASN A 76 -17.25 -17.79 3.13
CA ASN A 76 -17.75 -16.90 4.20
C ASN A 76 -16.62 -16.10 4.87
N ARG A 77 -15.54 -15.80 4.14
CA ARG A 77 -14.40 -15.00 4.64
C ARG A 77 -14.55 -13.55 4.21
N TYR A 78 -15.20 -12.75 5.04
CA TYR A 78 -15.50 -11.34 4.74
C TYR A 78 -14.48 -10.35 5.29
N PHE A 79 -13.66 -10.76 6.27
CA PHE A 79 -12.78 -9.84 7.01
C PHE A 79 -11.94 -8.92 6.13
N SER A 80 -11.29 -9.46 5.08
CA SER A 80 -10.45 -8.66 4.19
C SER A 80 -11.25 -7.62 3.41
N VAL A 81 -12.42 -8.00 2.89
CA VAL A 81 -13.29 -7.12 2.09
C VAL A 81 -13.97 -6.08 2.98
N ASP A 82 -14.50 -6.49 4.13
CA ASP A 82 -15.16 -5.60 5.08
C ASP A 82 -14.17 -4.61 5.70
N SER A 83 -12.96 -5.05 6.04
CA SER A 83 -11.89 -4.16 6.50
C SER A 83 -11.54 -3.11 5.44
N ALA A 84 -11.40 -3.52 4.18
CA ALA A 84 -11.15 -2.62 3.06
C ALA A 84 -12.30 -1.60 2.86
N LYS A 85 -13.55 -2.07 2.85
CA LYS A 85 -14.73 -1.20 2.75
C LYS A 85 -14.80 -0.22 3.93
N ASN A 86 -14.46 -0.64 5.16
CA ASN A 86 -14.41 0.26 6.31
C ASN A 86 -13.31 1.32 6.20
N TYR A 87 -12.12 0.99 5.69
CA TYR A 87 -11.06 1.96 5.41
C TYR A 87 -11.49 2.99 4.36
N LEU A 88 -12.03 2.53 3.23
CA LEU A 88 -12.52 3.40 2.16
C LEU A 88 -13.69 4.28 2.65
N ALA A 89 -14.63 3.71 3.41
CA ALA A 89 -15.76 4.44 4.00
C ALA A 89 -15.33 5.51 5.01
N SER A 90 -14.20 5.30 5.68
CA SER A 90 -13.63 6.28 6.62
C SER A 90 -13.07 7.52 5.93
N CYS A 91 -12.73 7.43 4.64
CA CYS A 91 -12.17 8.54 3.88
C CYS A 91 -13.27 9.49 3.40
N ALA A 92 -13.04 10.80 3.47
CA ALA A 92 -13.90 11.80 2.84
C ALA A 92 -13.95 11.64 1.29
N PRO A 93 -14.95 12.22 0.60
CA PRO A 93 -15.07 12.10 -0.86
C PRO A 93 -13.85 12.58 -1.65
N ASN A 94 -13.52 11.89 -2.75
CA ASN A 94 -12.38 12.15 -3.65
C ASN A 94 -11.00 12.15 -2.95
N ALA A 95 -10.91 11.51 -1.78
CA ALA A 95 -9.68 11.46 -1.00
C ALA A 95 -8.53 10.74 -1.70
N ILE A 96 -7.32 10.99 -1.22
CA ILE A 96 -6.13 10.17 -1.49
C ILE A 96 -5.86 9.34 -0.24
N LEU A 97 -5.68 8.03 -0.38
CA LEU A 97 -5.29 7.13 0.70
C LEU A 97 -3.95 6.48 0.37
N PHE A 98 -2.91 6.83 1.12
CA PHE A 98 -1.62 6.16 1.04
C PHE A 98 -1.61 4.88 1.87
N THR A 99 -0.99 3.83 1.32
CA THR A 99 -0.87 2.49 1.93
C THR A 99 0.58 2.01 1.86
N GLY A 100 0.97 1.15 2.81
CA GLY A 100 2.37 0.75 2.96
C GLY A 100 2.79 -0.50 2.17
N GLY A 101 1.85 -1.33 1.73
CA GLY A 101 2.20 -2.55 1.00
C GLY A 101 1.01 -3.45 0.69
N ASP A 102 1.30 -4.64 0.19
CA ASP A 102 0.36 -5.60 -0.40
C ASP A 102 -0.83 -5.94 0.51
N ASN A 103 -0.57 -6.21 1.80
CA ASN A 103 -1.59 -6.63 2.77
C ASN A 103 -2.64 -5.54 3.03
N ASP A 104 -2.24 -4.28 2.94
CA ASP A 104 -3.15 -3.14 3.12
C ASP A 104 -3.83 -2.77 1.80
N THR A 105 -3.11 -2.91 0.69
CA THR A 105 -3.49 -2.33 -0.61
C THR A 105 -4.40 -3.26 -1.41
N PHE A 106 -4.06 -4.55 -1.53
CA PHE A 106 -4.81 -5.45 -2.40
C PHE A 106 -6.27 -5.63 -1.99
N PRO A 107 -6.62 -5.70 -0.68
CA PRO A 107 -8.02 -5.70 -0.29
C PRO A 107 -8.77 -4.43 -0.70
N LEU A 108 -8.12 -3.25 -0.63
CA LEU A 108 -8.70 -1.97 -1.05
C LEU A 108 -8.94 -1.94 -2.56
N TRP A 109 -7.94 -2.35 -3.36
CA TRP A 109 -8.11 -2.45 -4.81
C TRP A 109 -9.16 -3.49 -5.17
N TYR A 110 -9.23 -4.65 -4.52
CA TYR A 110 -10.32 -5.60 -4.75
C TYR A 110 -11.70 -4.94 -4.53
N ALA A 111 -11.86 -4.21 -3.43
CA ALA A 111 -13.11 -3.51 -3.14
C ALA A 111 -13.47 -2.43 -4.18
N GLN A 112 -12.49 -1.81 -4.83
CA GLN A 112 -12.72 -0.82 -5.88
C GLN A 112 -12.96 -1.47 -7.25
N GLU A 113 -12.06 -2.35 -7.67
CA GLU A 113 -12.00 -2.93 -9.02
C GLU A 113 -13.06 -4.00 -9.26
N VAL A 114 -13.41 -4.78 -8.21
CA VAL A 114 -14.37 -5.89 -8.33
C VAL A 114 -15.73 -5.51 -7.76
N GLU A 115 -15.75 -4.89 -6.58
CA GLU A 115 -17.00 -4.56 -5.88
C GLU A 115 -17.54 -3.16 -6.22
N GLY A 116 -16.77 -2.33 -6.92
CA GLY A 116 -17.18 -0.98 -7.32
C GLY A 116 -17.37 0.00 -6.16
N PHE A 117 -16.75 -0.25 -4.99
CA PHE A 117 -16.97 0.54 -3.78
C PHE A 117 -15.98 1.69 -3.65
N ARG A 118 -16.48 2.93 -3.47
CA ARG A 118 -15.65 4.14 -3.25
C ARG A 118 -14.54 4.33 -4.29
N THR A 119 -14.90 4.24 -5.57
CA THR A 119 -13.99 4.46 -6.71
C THR A 119 -13.59 5.93 -6.88
N ASP A 120 -14.14 6.84 -6.07
CA ASP A 120 -13.71 8.23 -5.90
C ASP A 120 -12.37 8.36 -5.16
N VAL A 121 -12.11 7.47 -4.19
CA VAL A 121 -10.88 7.49 -3.38
C VAL A 121 -9.71 6.95 -4.19
N ARG A 122 -8.59 7.67 -4.24
CA ARG A 122 -7.36 7.14 -4.85
C ARG A 122 -6.53 6.38 -3.84
N VAL A 123 -6.41 5.06 -4.00
CA VAL A 123 -5.51 4.22 -3.18
C VAL A 123 -4.12 4.15 -3.81
N ILE A 124 -3.10 4.61 -3.09
CA ILE A 124 -1.71 4.70 -3.54
C ILE A 124 -0.80 3.86 -2.64
N VAL A 125 -0.12 2.87 -3.22
CA VAL A 125 0.87 2.07 -2.48
C VAL A 125 2.27 2.67 -2.59
N LEU A 126 2.91 2.89 -1.44
CA LEU A 126 4.21 3.57 -1.39
C LEU A 126 5.36 2.78 -2.03
N SER A 127 5.25 1.45 -2.11
CA SER A 127 6.24 0.60 -2.80
C SER A 127 6.33 0.91 -4.29
N TYR A 128 5.22 1.31 -4.94
CA TYR A 128 5.21 1.70 -6.35
C TYR A 128 5.35 3.21 -6.54
N TYR A 129 4.99 4.01 -5.54
CA TYR A 129 5.09 5.49 -5.58
C TYR A 129 6.52 6.05 -5.59
N ASN A 130 7.51 5.16 -5.57
CA ASN A 130 8.91 5.48 -5.87
C ASN A 130 9.27 5.34 -7.37
N THR A 131 8.30 5.15 -8.25
CA THR A 131 8.52 4.98 -9.68
C THR A 131 7.81 6.08 -10.48
N ASP A 132 8.47 6.53 -11.54
CA ASP A 132 7.97 7.60 -12.40
C ASP A 132 6.66 7.20 -13.11
N TRP A 133 6.54 5.95 -13.54
CA TRP A 133 5.34 5.44 -14.21
C TRP A 133 4.12 5.45 -13.28
N TYR A 134 4.29 5.12 -12.00
CA TYR A 134 3.18 5.09 -11.06
C TYR A 134 2.76 6.50 -10.64
N ILE A 135 3.71 7.42 -10.46
CA ILE A 135 3.42 8.86 -10.34
C ILE A 135 2.73 9.37 -11.62
N GLY A 136 3.14 8.91 -12.80
CA GLY A 136 2.48 9.23 -14.05
C GLY A 136 1.03 8.75 -14.15
N GLN A 137 0.66 7.68 -13.43
CA GLN A 137 -0.72 7.21 -13.34
C GLN A 137 -1.59 8.10 -12.44
N THR A 138 -1.02 8.69 -11.37
CA THR A 138 -1.76 9.61 -10.49
C THR A 138 -2.00 10.98 -11.14
N MET A 139 -1.20 11.34 -12.16
CA MET A 139 -1.41 12.52 -13.02
C MET A 139 -2.59 12.38 -14.00
N ARG A 140 -3.38 11.30 -13.92
CA ARG A 140 -4.53 11.05 -14.80
C ARG A 140 -5.77 10.65 -13.99
N ASN A 141 -6.93 10.85 -14.59
CA ASN A 141 -8.18 10.32 -14.05
C ASN A 141 -8.10 8.80 -13.92
N SER A 142 -8.67 8.26 -12.85
CA SER A 142 -8.93 6.83 -12.70
C SER A 142 -10.28 6.69 -12.04
N TYR A 143 -11.22 6.07 -12.75
CA TYR A 143 -12.63 6.05 -12.33
C TYR A 143 -13.14 7.48 -12.04
N GLU A 144 -13.72 7.68 -10.85
CA GLU A 144 -14.25 8.96 -10.38
C GLU A 144 -13.16 9.84 -9.75
N SER A 145 -11.97 9.30 -9.55
CA SER A 145 -10.86 9.97 -8.89
C SER A 145 -10.12 10.90 -9.85
N THR A 146 -10.12 12.20 -9.55
CA THR A 146 -9.44 13.23 -10.36
C THR A 146 -7.92 13.13 -10.29
N PRO A 147 -7.15 13.79 -11.19
CA PRO A 147 -5.70 13.74 -11.20
C PRO A 147 -5.12 14.45 -9.97
N PHE A 148 -3.89 14.09 -9.60
CA PHE A 148 -3.19 14.74 -8.50
C PHE A 148 -2.62 16.08 -8.97
N PRO A 149 -2.77 17.16 -8.18
CA PRO A 149 -2.35 18.50 -8.59
C PRO A 149 -0.86 18.74 -8.32
N TYR A 150 0.06 18.02 -8.99
CA TYR A 150 1.50 18.25 -8.82
C TYR A 150 1.95 19.62 -9.38
N THR A 151 2.91 20.25 -8.72
CA THR A 151 3.66 21.38 -9.28
C THR A 151 4.80 20.92 -10.19
N LEU A 152 5.34 19.72 -9.94
CA LEU A 152 6.42 19.13 -10.72
C LEU A 152 5.89 18.30 -11.88
N SER A 153 6.65 18.27 -12.99
CA SER A 153 6.33 17.43 -14.15
C SER A 153 7.00 16.06 -14.03
N LEU A 154 6.61 15.10 -14.88
CA LEU A 154 7.30 13.80 -14.96
C LEU A 154 8.80 13.92 -15.26
N HIS A 155 9.27 15.03 -15.85
CA HIS A 155 10.70 15.28 -16.01
C HIS A 155 11.45 15.25 -14.67
N GLN A 156 10.87 15.88 -13.64
CA GLN A 156 11.44 15.92 -12.31
C GLN A 156 11.29 14.58 -11.56
N TYR A 157 10.35 13.72 -11.93
CA TYR A 157 10.13 12.42 -11.28
C TYR A 157 10.80 11.24 -11.98
N ARG A 158 11.50 11.44 -13.10
CA ARG A 158 12.08 10.35 -13.90
C ARG A 158 13.00 9.42 -13.06
N GLN A 159 12.89 8.12 -13.27
CA GLN A 159 13.84 7.16 -12.72
C GLN A 159 15.25 7.37 -13.31
N GLY A 160 16.29 7.18 -12.50
CA GLY A 160 17.67 7.56 -12.79
C GLY A 160 17.91 9.07 -12.84
N GLY A 161 16.90 9.88 -12.48
CA GLY A 161 16.99 11.33 -12.45
C GLY A 161 17.51 11.88 -11.12
N PRO A 162 17.85 13.19 -11.05
CA PRO A 162 18.43 13.79 -9.85
C PRO A 162 17.54 13.79 -8.60
N ASN A 163 16.24 13.50 -8.73
CA ASN A 163 15.28 13.53 -7.63
C ASN A 163 14.83 12.13 -7.18
N GLU A 164 15.37 11.05 -7.75
CA GLU A 164 15.06 9.70 -7.29
C GLU A 164 15.51 9.49 -5.83
N TYR A 165 16.67 10.06 -5.51
CA TYR A 165 17.27 10.06 -4.18
C TYR A 165 17.74 11.48 -3.82
N LEU A 166 17.15 12.06 -2.78
CA LEU A 166 17.41 13.45 -2.37
C LEU A 166 18.12 13.48 -1.01
N PRO A 167 19.46 13.43 -0.94
CA PRO A 167 20.18 13.44 0.33
C PRO A 167 19.95 14.75 1.09
N ALA A 168 19.69 14.64 2.39
CA ALA A 168 19.58 15.78 3.27
C ALA A 168 20.98 16.34 3.56
N ALA A 169 21.23 17.59 3.16
CA ALA A 169 22.52 18.24 3.30
C ALA A 169 22.52 19.25 4.45
N ASN A 170 23.65 19.35 5.16
CA ASN A 170 23.85 20.39 6.17
C ASN A 170 24.40 21.65 5.50
N THR A 171 23.51 22.48 4.95
CA THR A 171 23.89 23.72 4.24
C THR A 171 23.98 24.96 5.13
N GLY A 172 23.66 24.82 6.42
CA GLY A 172 23.47 25.95 7.35
C GLY A 172 22.08 26.60 7.27
N ILE A 173 21.22 26.19 6.34
CA ILE A 173 19.84 26.67 6.20
C ILE A 173 18.97 26.04 7.30
N LYS A 174 18.40 26.88 8.17
CA LYS A 174 17.58 26.43 9.33
C LYS A 174 16.27 25.77 8.91
N SER A 175 15.60 26.33 7.90
CA SER A 175 14.37 25.79 7.32
C SER A 175 14.24 26.26 5.87
N ILE A 176 13.47 25.54 5.07
CA ILE A 176 13.11 25.93 3.71
C ILE A 176 11.58 25.86 3.53
N ASP A 177 11.01 26.86 2.87
CA ASP A 177 9.60 26.81 2.50
C ASP A 177 9.37 25.72 1.43
N LEU A 178 8.30 24.94 1.59
CA LEU A 178 8.03 23.79 0.73
C LEU A 178 7.74 24.22 -0.72
N HIS A 179 6.98 25.29 -0.92
CA HIS A 179 6.74 25.82 -2.28
C HIS A 179 8.03 26.32 -2.90
N GLN A 180 8.85 27.04 -2.13
CA GLN A 180 10.16 27.49 -2.60
C GLN A 180 11.05 26.31 -3.01
N TYR A 181 11.06 25.22 -2.24
CA TYR A 181 11.86 24.04 -2.58
C TYR A 181 11.38 23.36 -3.88
N LEU A 182 10.07 23.16 -4.03
CA LEU A 182 9.48 22.60 -5.25
C LEU A 182 9.76 23.50 -6.47
N ASP A 183 9.73 24.83 -6.30
CA ASP A 183 10.03 25.79 -7.36
C ASP A 183 11.48 25.70 -7.85
N LEU A 184 12.43 25.50 -6.93
CA LEU A 184 13.83 25.30 -7.27
C LEU A 184 14.04 24.00 -8.07
N LEU A 185 13.34 22.92 -7.69
CA LEU A 185 13.37 21.65 -8.43
C LEU A 185 12.73 21.79 -9.81
N ARG A 186 11.60 22.49 -9.91
CA ARG A 186 10.89 22.77 -11.16
C ARG A 186 11.73 23.56 -12.17
N GLN A 187 12.62 24.42 -11.68
CA GLN A 187 13.54 25.21 -12.49
C GLN A 187 14.88 24.51 -12.77
N ASP A 188 15.04 23.25 -12.35
CA ASP A 188 16.29 22.49 -12.42
C ASP A 188 17.49 23.28 -11.85
N TYR A 189 17.26 23.99 -10.73
CA TYR A 189 18.23 24.91 -10.15
C TYR A 189 19.52 24.19 -9.76
N LYS A 190 20.62 24.53 -10.46
CA LYS A 190 21.93 23.87 -10.30
C LYS A 190 22.52 23.99 -8.89
N GLY A 191 22.08 24.96 -8.09
CA GLY A 191 22.53 25.10 -6.70
C GLY A 191 22.12 23.94 -5.79
N LEU A 192 21.05 23.19 -6.13
CA LEU A 192 20.65 21.98 -5.40
C LEU A 192 21.43 20.73 -5.85
N LEU A 193 21.98 20.73 -7.06
CA LEU A 193 22.66 19.56 -7.62
C LEU A 193 24.00 19.32 -6.90
N ARG A 194 24.20 18.11 -6.40
CA ARG A 194 25.47 17.60 -5.85
C ARG A 194 25.73 16.23 -6.44
N ASP A 195 26.85 16.11 -7.14
CA ASP A 195 27.16 14.97 -7.99
C ASP A 195 26.02 14.73 -9.00
N GLU A 196 25.29 13.63 -8.86
CA GLU A 196 24.20 13.24 -9.76
C GLU A 196 22.80 13.55 -9.18
N ASN A 197 22.70 13.92 -7.90
CA ASN A 197 21.44 14.06 -7.18
C ASN A 197 21.21 15.50 -6.69
N ASN A 198 19.96 15.94 -6.70
CA ASN A 198 19.55 17.15 -5.99
C ASN A 198 19.52 16.87 -4.49
N ILE A 199 19.92 17.86 -3.69
CA ILE A 199 19.89 17.73 -2.23
C ILE A 199 18.60 18.30 -1.65
N VAL A 200 18.30 17.91 -0.41
CA VAL A 200 17.41 18.69 0.45
C VAL A 200 18.26 19.63 1.31
N PRO A 201 18.14 20.95 1.17
CA PRO A 201 19.08 21.89 1.80
C PRO A 201 18.86 22.06 3.31
N SER A 202 17.70 21.65 3.83
CA SER A 202 17.38 21.70 5.26
C SER A 202 16.54 20.51 5.68
N LYS A 203 16.71 20.06 6.93
CA LYS A 203 15.88 18.99 7.52
C LYS A 203 14.51 19.47 8.00
N LEU A 204 14.25 20.77 7.96
CA LEU A 204 12.96 21.35 8.32
C LEU A 204 12.36 22.02 7.09
N MET A 205 11.28 21.45 6.57
CA MET A 205 10.44 22.09 5.57
C MET A 205 9.26 22.78 6.26
N THR A 206 8.88 23.95 5.77
CA THR A 206 7.73 24.70 6.29
C THR A 206 6.67 24.87 5.23
N LEU A 207 5.40 24.69 5.60
CA LEU A 207 4.25 24.95 4.76
C LEU A 207 3.32 25.93 5.47
N ASN A 208 3.18 27.13 4.93
CA ASN A 208 2.29 28.14 5.51
C ASN A 208 0.83 27.72 5.34
N VAL A 209 0.00 28.02 6.35
CA VAL A 209 -1.40 27.64 6.39
C VAL A 209 -2.24 28.91 6.52
N ASN A 210 -3.19 29.08 5.61
CA ASN A 210 -4.22 30.10 5.78
C ASN A 210 -5.29 29.60 6.76
N ARG A 211 -5.13 29.97 8.03
CA ARG A 211 -6.02 29.57 9.13
C ARG A 211 -7.49 29.89 8.85
N GLU A 212 -7.78 31.08 8.33
CA GLU A 212 -9.15 31.51 8.05
C GLU A 212 -9.80 30.64 6.97
N GLU A 213 -9.05 30.33 5.91
CA GLU A 213 -9.54 29.49 4.82
C GLU A 213 -9.79 28.05 5.29
N VAL A 214 -8.87 27.48 6.08
CA VAL A 214 -9.01 26.14 6.65
C VAL A 214 -10.26 26.03 7.53
N LEU A 215 -10.47 26.99 8.44
CA LEU A 215 -11.63 27.00 9.33
C LEU A 215 -12.93 27.16 8.54
N LYS A 216 -12.92 27.99 7.48
CA LYS A 216 -14.08 28.17 6.60
C LYS A 216 -14.50 26.90 5.86
N LYS A 217 -13.56 25.98 5.58
CA LYS A 217 -13.87 24.69 4.92
C LYS A 217 -14.57 23.70 5.86
N GLY A 218 -14.59 23.94 7.18
CA GLY A 218 -15.28 23.07 8.14
C GLY A 218 -14.70 21.65 8.24
N ILE A 219 -13.43 21.47 7.87
CA ILE A 219 -12.73 20.17 7.89
C ILE A 219 -12.07 19.85 9.23
N ILE A 220 -12.03 20.84 10.14
CA ILE A 220 -11.46 20.68 11.47
C ILE A 220 -12.52 20.12 12.41
N PRO A 221 -12.22 19.08 13.22
CA PRO A 221 -13.18 18.55 14.18
C PRO A 221 -13.69 19.62 15.15
N ALA A 222 -14.96 19.50 15.53
CA ALA A 222 -15.62 20.49 16.40
C ALA A 222 -14.86 20.70 17.71
N GLY A 223 -14.61 21.96 18.07
CA GLY A 223 -13.91 22.35 19.29
C GLY A 223 -12.38 22.25 19.21
N MET A 224 -11.81 21.94 18.04
CA MET A 224 -10.36 21.82 17.84
C MET A 224 -9.75 22.98 17.05
N ASP A 225 -10.50 24.06 16.82
CA ASP A 225 -10.07 25.22 16.05
C ASP A 225 -8.75 25.81 16.60
N SER A 226 -8.56 25.81 17.92
CA SER A 226 -7.34 26.31 18.58
C SER A 226 -6.08 25.53 18.21
N LEU A 227 -6.21 24.31 17.69
CA LEU A 227 -5.10 23.45 17.31
C LEU A 227 -4.62 23.68 15.87
N VAL A 228 -5.40 24.39 15.05
CA VAL A 228 -4.96 24.79 13.70
C VAL A 228 -3.66 25.58 13.82
N VAL A 229 -2.67 25.26 12.98
CA VAL A 229 -1.38 25.95 12.99
C VAL A 229 -1.33 26.98 11.87
N ASP A 230 -0.58 28.07 12.06
CA ASP A 230 -0.31 29.04 11.00
C ASP A 230 0.76 28.54 10.01
N GLN A 231 1.55 27.56 10.44
CA GLN A 231 2.59 26.93 9.63
C GLN A 231 2.82 25.49 10.08
N MET A 232 2.77 24.56 9.14
CA MET A 232 3.21 23.18 9.36
C MET A 232 4.73 23.10 9.29
N GLN A 233 5.30 22.39 10.25
CA GLN A 233 6.73 22.09 10.36
C GLN A 233 6.95 20.61 10.04
N LEU A 234 7.42 20.35 8.82
CA LEU A 234 7.63 19.01 8.27
C LEU A 234 9.10 18.63 8.43
N ARG A 235 9.39 17.81 9.44
CA ARG A 235 10.76 17.40 9.75
C ARG A 235 11.15 16.17 8.97
N ILE A 236 12.28 16.23 8.27
CA ILE A 236 12.86 15.06 7.61
C ILE A 236 13.55 14.20 8.66
N THR A 237 13.09 12.96 8.81
CA THR A 237 13.55 12.01 9.83
C THR A 237 14.74 11.18 9.35
N ALA A 238 14.85 10.95 8.04
CA ALA A 238 15.92 10.17 7.43
C ALA A 238 17.13 11.03 6.99
N SER A 239 18.14 10.37 6.41
CA SER A 239 19.29 11.03 5.78
C SER A 239 19.01 11.51 4.36
N HIS A 240 17.85 11.18 3.80
CA HIS A 240 17.42 11.53 2.44
C HIS A 240 15.89 11.56 2.37
N LEU A 241 15.37 12.08 1.26
CA LEU A 241 14.00 11.84 0.77
C LEU A 241 14.06 10.91 -0.46
N GLN A 242 13.02 10.11 -0.65
CA GLN A 242 12.80 9.35 -1.89
C GLN A 242 11.72 10.03 -2.74
N MET A 243 11.56 9.56 -3.97
CA MET A 243 10.56 10.06 -4.91
C MET A 243 9.13 10.02 -4.35
N LYS A 244 8.75 8.98 -3.60
CA LYS A 244 7.45 8.89 -2.91
C LYS A 244 7.22 10.03 -1.92
N ASP A 245 8.28 10.46 -1.24
CA ASP A 245 8.22 11.50 -0.22
C ASP A 245 8.11 12.87 -0.90
N LEU A 246 8.90 13.09 -1.95
CA LEU A 246 8.81 14.30 -2.78
C LEU A 246 7.42 14.45 -3.41
N ALA A 247 6.87 13.37 -3.97
CA ALA A 247 5.56 13.39 -4.61
C ALA A 247 4.43 13.60 -3.59
N MET A 248 4.53 13.03 -2.39
CA MET A 248 3.57 13.32 -1.30
C MET A 248 3.65 14.78 -0.85
N LEU A 249 4.87 15.33 -0.70
CA LEU A 249 5.08 16.73 -0.33
C LEU A 249 4.54 17.69 -1.39
N ASP A 250 4.71 17.39 -2.68
CA ASP A 250 4.16 18.20 -3.76
C ASP A 250 2.62 18.23 -3.73
N VAL A 251 1.98 17.07 -3.54
CA VAL A 251 0.52 16.97 -3.35
C VAL A 251 0.07 17.76 -2.11
N LEU A 252 0.83 17.71 -1.01
CA LEU A 252 0.51 18.45 0.21
C LEU A 252 0.57 19.96 -0.03
N ALA A 253 1.60 20.43 -0.75
CA ALA A 253 1.81 21.84 -1.07
C ALA A 253 0.66 22.42 -1.90
N THR A 254 0.08 21.64 -2.82
CA THR A 254 -1.03 22.12 -3.68
C THR A 254 -2.41 21.73 -3.19
N SER A 255 -2.51 21.02 -2.07
CA SER A 255 -3.76 20.46 -1.59
C SER A 255 -4.84 21.53 -1.36
N ASN A 256 -4.44 22.71 -0.89
CA ASN A 256 -5.32 23.76 -0.35
C ASN A 256 -6.42 23.21 0.59
N TRP A 257 -6.18 22.01 1.14
CA TRP A 257 -7.13 21.23 1.93
C TRP A 257 -8.47 20.93 1.23
N ASP A 258 -8.55 21.08 -0.10
CA ASP A 258 -9.74 20.78 -0.91
C ASP A 258 -9.86 19.29 -1.18
N ARG A 259 -8.73 18.63 -1.46
CA ARG A 259 -8.66 17.19 -1.63
C ARG A 259 -8.14 16.53 -0.35
N PRO A 260 -8.96 15.73 0.35
CA PRO A 260 -8.53 15.09 1.58
C PRO A 260 -7.38 14.10 1.36
N ILE A 261 -6.37 14.12 2.23
CA ILE A 261 -5.22 13.21 2.17
C ILE A 261 -5.22 12.35 3.43
N TYR A 262 -5.17 11.03 3.24
CA TYR A 262 -5.18 10.03 4.28
C TYR A 262 -3.96 9.12 4.16
N VAL A 263 -3.56 8.59 5.31
CA VAL A 263 -2.56 7.56 5.48
C VAL A 263 -3.12 6.44 6.35
N ASN A 264 -2.66 5.22 6.16
CA ASN A 264 -2.79 4.17 7.17
C ASN A 264 -1.53 4.12 8.06
N MET A 265 -1.54 3.30 9.10
CA MET A 265 -0.40 3.20 10.02
C MET A 265 0.89 2.76 9.31
N THR A 266 0.79 1.81 8.37
CA THR A 266 1.94 1.29 7.63
C THR A 266 2.60 2.35 6.77
N SER A 267 1.81 3.13 6.00
CA SER A 267 2.31 4.21 5.15
C SER A 267 2.87 5.38 5.96
N LEU A 268 2.22 5.75 7.07
CA LEU A 268 2.71 6.79 7.97
C LEU A 268 4.13 6.49 8.46
N ASN A 269 4.42 5.23 8.80
CA ASN A 269 5.74 4.80 9.27
C ASN A 269 6.80 4.66 8.15
N GLN A 270 6.41 4.75 6.88
CA GLN A 270 7.30 4.62 5.72
C GLN A 270 7.71 5.95 5.11
N PHE A 271 7.01 7.04 5.43
CA PHE A 271 7.43 8.37 4.99
C PHE A 271 8.71 8.80 5.70
N GLN A 272 9.60 9.47 4.97
CA GLN A 272 10.85 10.04 5.49
C GLN A 272 10.65 11.45 6.07
N VAL A 273 9.39 11.87 6.20
CA VAL A 273 8.93 13.13 6.76
C VAL A 273 8.01 12.82 7.93
N ASP A 274 8.23 13.49 9.06
CA ASP A 274 7.39 13.37 10.24
C ASP A 274 6.04 14.06 10.02
N LEU A 275 5.02 13.24 9.78
CA LEU A 275 3.62 13.65 9.64
C LEU A 275 2.83 13.44 10.94
N ALA A 276 3.41 12.78 11.96
CA ALA A 276 2.70 12.41 13.18
C ALA A 276 2.04 13.60 13.91
N PRO A 277 2.64 14.81 13.94
CA PRO A 277 2.01 15.99 14.53
C PRO A 277 0.75 16.48 13.84
N TYR A 278 0.47 16.04 12.60
CA TYR A 278 -0.59 16.57 11.74
C TYR A 278 -1.58 15.51 11.26
N VAL A 279 -1.53 14.30 11.82
CA VAL A 279 -2.47 13.22 11.48
C VAL A 279 -3.55 13.08 12.54
N VAL A 280 -4.81 13.02 12.13
CA VAL A 280 -5.98 12.84 12.99
C VAL A 280 -6.70 11.57 12.57
N GLN A 281 -7.05 10.70 13.52
CA GLN A 281 -7.75 9.46 13.22
C GLN A 281 -9.22 9.75 12.84
N GLU A 282 -9.62 9.30 11.66
CA GLU A 282 -11.00 9.32 11.18
C GLU A 282 -11.39 7.88 10.81
N GLY A 283 -12.23 7.25 11.63
CA GLY A 283 -12.55 5.82 11.49
C GLY A 283 -11.30 4.95 11.56
N ASN A 284 -11.07 4.17 10.51
CA ASN A 284 -9.90 3.28 10.39
C ASN A 284 -8.67 3.97 9.77
N ALA A 285 -8.84 5.12 9.11
CA ALA A 285 -7.76 5.84 8.44
C ALA A 285 -7.29 7.05 9.27
N TYR A 286 -6.17 7.65 8.88
CA TYR A 286 -5.65 8.87 9.49
C TYR A 286 -5.61 9.97 8.45
N ARG A 287 -6.31 11.07 8.68
CA ARG A 287 -6.33 12.25 7.82
C ARG A 287 -5.19 13.20 8.17
N ILE A 288 -4.49 13.70 7.15
CA ILE A 288 -3.54 14.81 7.33
C ILE A 288 -4.32 16.12 7.36
N LEU A 289 -4.15 16.90 8.43
CA LEU A 289 -4.79 18.20 8.64
C LEU A 289 -3.77 19.22 9.16
N PRO A 290 -3.92 20.52 8.86
CA PRO A 290 -3.01 21.56 9.33
C PRO A 290 -3.32 21.96 10.78
N MET A 291 -3.35 20.97 11.67
CA MET A 291 -3.62 21.14 13.10
C MET A 291 -2.72 20.22 13.92
N ARG A 292 -2.38 20.63 15.14
CA ARG A 292 -1.62 19.78 16.06
C ARG A 292 -2.45 18.61 16.55
N ASN A 293 -1.88 17.42 16.43
CA ASN A 293 -2.41 16.21 17.00
C ASN A 293 -2.13 16.16 18.51
N ILE A 294 -3.19 16.29 19.31
CA ILE A 294 -3.13 16.26 20.79
C ILE A 294 -2.54 14.94 21.32
N ARG A 295 -2.60 13.85 20.55
CA ARG A 295 -2.19 12.52 21.01
C ARG A 295 -0.68 12.43 21.28
N ASN A 296 0.15 13.23 20.58
CA ASN A 296 1.60 13.28 20.81
C ASN A 296 2.01 14.23 21.94
N ASP A 297 1.12 15.11 22.40
CA ASP A 297 1.42 16.06 23.48
C ASP A 297 1.30 15.43 24.89
N ARG A 298 0.94 14.13 24.98
CA ARG A 298 0.87 13.42 26.27
C ARG A 298 2.23 13.11 26.92
N GLU A 299 3.36 13.39 26.26
CA GLU A 299 4.68 13.28 26.87
C GLU A 299 5.23 14.61 27.43
N THR A 300 4.56 15.74 27.21
CA THR A 300 5.04 17.06 27.69
C THR A 300 4.03 17.85 28.55
N LEU A 301 2.99 17.18 29.04
CA LEU A 301 2.08 17.72 30.06
C LEU A 301 2.13 16.90 31.35
N VAL A 302 3.26 16.99 32.06
CA VAL A 302 3.37 16.88 33.53
C VAL A 302 4.33 17.97 34.00
#